data_AF-A0A7S4NU87-F1
#
_entry.id   AF-A0A7S4NU87-F1
#
_cell.length_a   1.000
_cell.length_b   1.000
_cell.length_c   1.000
_cell.angle_alpha   90.00
_cell.angle_beta   90.00
_cell.angle_gamma   90.00
#
_symmetry.space_group_name_H-M   'P 1'
#
loop_
_entity.id
_entity.type
_entity.pdbx_description
1 polymer ?
#
loop_
_entity_poly.entity_id
_entity_poly.type
_entity_poly.pdbx_seq_one_letter_code
_entity_poly.pdbx_strand_id
1 'polypeptide(L)'
;NAYNEVDMIDDLLRYPDTLKYPSYKDEANKTGLEFLITEKASADLLMQGGHRNMRLEGALKLQADHFELAEGEGFQMHGVCTELFDFQVSAEMNKQRFYDANVLTAKSMGLQINKDSIDVLRWSSKKDVPLPVTVALWVRKKSAILEFQTHENHPLSMLRIRIRHPEQEVASTACDIGEVNATKESILWACANASEGALRIHFHHEFVESDFLPIQIDFESTRTLSGIRPDLSGEWSAYRYSSRLHSGSYCLTS
;
A
#
# COMPACT_ATOMS: atom_id res chain seq x y z
N ASN A 1 -1.19 46.15 -22.28
CA ASN A 1 -0.91 45.50 -20.97
C ASN A 1 -2.11 44.69 -20.55
N ALA A 2 -1.83 43.54 -19.93
CA ALA A 2 -2.74 42.49 -19.49
C ALA A 2 -3.10 41.46 -20.58
N TYR A 3 -2.18 40.50 -20.76
CA TYR A 3 -2.54 39.14 -21.14
C TYR A 3 -3.14 38.45 -19.91
N ASN A 4 -4.23 37.71 -20.13
CA ASN A 4 -4.98 36.95 -19.15
C ASN A 4 -4.12 35.87 -18.48
N GLU A 5 -3.94 35.97 -17.17
CA GLU A 5 -3.72 34.81 -16.30
C GLU A 5 -5.07 34.08 -16.18
N VAL A 6 -5.09 32.83 -16.64
CA VAL A 6 -6.25 31.94 -16.50
C VAL A 6 -6.13 31.27 -15.13
N ASP A 7 -6.96 31.72 -14.19
CA ASP A 7 -7.22 31.07 -12.90
C ASP A 7 -7.79 29.65 -13.13
N MET A 8 -6.91 28.64 -13.20
CA MET A 8 -7.29 27.22 -13.18
C MET A 8 -7.46 26.68 -11.75
N ILE A 9 -8.08 27.44 -10.85
CA ILE A 9 -8.33 26.99 -9.47
C ILE A 9 -9.83 27.00 -9.12
N ASP A 10 -10.72 27.47 -10.01
CA ASP A 10 -12.12 27.71 -9.64
C ASP A 10 -13.13 26.62 -10.02
N ASP A 11 -12.70 25.55 -10.73
CA ASP A 11 -13.61 24.44 -11.12
C ASP A 11 -13.52 23.19 -10.23
N LEU A 12 -12.56 23.11 -9.30
CA LEU A 12 -12.46 22.01 -8.31
C LEU A 12 -13.23 22.26 -7.01
N LEU A 13 -13.82 23.44 -6.84
CA LEU A 13 -14.56 23.84 -5.62
C LEU A 13 -16.09 23.79 -5.77
N ARG A 14 -16.62 23.29 -6.89
CA ARG A 14 -18.07 23.24 -7.17
C ARG A 14 -18.82 21.99 -6.73
N TYR A 15 -18.20 21.08 -5.96
CA TYR A 15 -18.91 19.96 -5.36
C TYR A 15 -18.78 19.90 -3.83
N PRO A 16 -19.39 20.84 -3.09
CA PRO A 16 -19.67 20.61 -1.68
C PRO A 16 -20.94 19.74 -1.56
N ASP A 17 -20.81 18.62 -0.85
CA ASP A 17 -21.87 17.78 -0.31
C ASP A 17 -22.92 17.18 -1.26
N THR A 18 -22.69 15.92 -1.63
CA THR A 18 -23.55 14.78 -1.23
C THR A 18 -22.94 13.48 -1.75
N LEU A 19 -21.81 13.06 -1.15
CA LEU A 19 -21.55 11.63 -0.97
C LEU A 19 -22.61 11.12 0.01
N LYS A 20 -23.84 10.95 -0.48
CA LYS A 20 -24.77 9.98 0.11
C LYS A 20 -24.14 8.63 -0.15
N TYR A 21 -23.24 8.21 0.75
CA TYR A 21 -22.97 6.81 0.95
C TYR A 21 -24.34 6.13 1.04
N PRO A 22 -24.65 5.12 0.21
CA PRO A 22 -25.81 4.30 0.46
C PRO A 22 -25.63 3.75 1.88
N SER A 23 -26.47 4.20 2.81
CA SER A 23 -26.62 3.55 4.11
C SER A 23 -26.89 2.09 3.81
N TYR A 24 -26.07 1.19 4.37
CA TYR A 24 -26.21 -0.26 4.34
C TYR A 24 -27.69 -0.64 4.38
N LYS A 25 -28.24 -0.94 3.20
CA LYS A 25 -29.35 -1.87 3.11
C LYS A 25 -28.69 -3.22 3.01
N ASP A 26 -29.05 -4.10 3.95
CA ASP A 26 -28.91 -5.54 3.85
C ASP A 26 -29.56 -5.99 2.53
N GLU A 27 -28.82 -5.89 1.43
CA GLU A 27 -29.13 -6.59 0.20
C GLU A 27 -28.32 -7.87 0.25
N ALA A 28 -29.02 -9.00 0.11
CA ALA A 28 -28.49 -10.34 0.30
C ALA A 28 -27.16 -10.52 -0.43
N ASN A 29 -26.05 -10.48 0.32
CA ASN A 29 -24.74 -10.84 -0.18
C ASN A 29 -24.87 -12.22 -0.84
N LYS A 30 -24.44 -12.34 -2.11
CA LYS A 30 -24.20 -13.67 -2.67
C LYS A 30 -23.02 -14.26 -1.88
N THR A 31 -23.33 -15.07 -0.88
CA THR A 31 -22.35 -15.83 -0.11
C THR A 31 -21.67 -16.80 -1.07
N GLY A 32 -20.41 -16.53 -1.45
CA GLY A 32 -19.68 -17.46 -2.30
C GLY A 32 -18.40 -16.92 -2.91
N LEU A 33 -18.32 -15.63 -3.28
CA LEU A 33 -17.13 -15.04 -3.92
C LEU A 33 -16.69 -13.74 -3.23
N GLU A 34 -15.39 -13.63 -3.00
CA GLU A 34 -14.68 -12.44 -2.53
C GLU A 34 -13.58 -12.04 -3.53
N PHE A 35 -13.54 -10.75 -3.85
CA PHE A 35 -12.45 -10.11 -4.59
C PHE A 35 -11.42 -9.60 -3.58
N LEU A 36 -10.24 -10.23 -3.54
CA LEU A 36 -9.15 -9.86 -2.65
C LEU A 36 -8.01 -9.24 -3.44
N ILE A 37 -7.71 -7.98 -3.18
CA ILE A 37 -6.49 -7.33 -3.68
C ILE A 37 -5.40 -7.39 -2.61
N THR A 38 -4.23 -7.91 -2.97
CA THR A 38 -3.04 -7.86 -2.13
C THR A 38 -1.94 -7.09 -2.84
N GLU A 39 -1.37 -6.10 -2.17
CA GLU A 39 -0.24 -5.31 -2.65
C GLU A 39 0.92 -5.34 -1.65
N LYS A 40 2.14 -5.33 -2.20
CA LYS A 40 3.38 -5.31 -1.46
C LYS A 40 4.25 -4.17 -1.96
N ALA A 41 4.55 -3.22 -1.08
CA ALA A 41 5.45 -2.10 -1.35
C ALA A 41 6.85 -2.38 -0.79
N SER A 42 7.88 -2.28 -1.62
CA SER A 42 9.30 -2.43 -1.24
C SER A 42 10.08 -1.20 -1.69
N ALA A 43 10.97 -0.68 -0.86
CA ALA A 43 11.77 0.50 -1.16
C ALA A 43 13.07 0.51 -0.36
N ASP A 44 14.14 1.01 -0.98
CA ASP A 44 15.39 1.36 -0.30
C ASP A 44 15.34 2.88 -0.01
N LEU A 45 14.93 3.26 1.19
CA LEU A 45 14.93 4.66 1.61
C LEU A 45 16.34 5.14 1.91
N LEU A 46 16.60 6.42 1.65
CA LEU A 46 17.90 7.04 1.95
C LEU A 46 17.82 7.81 3.28
N MET A 47 18.91 7.80 4.05
CA MET A 47 18.97 8.47 5.36
C MET A 47 18.49 9.94 5.34
N GLN A 48 18.86 10.69 4.31
CA GLN A 48 18.54 12.12 4.17
C GLN A 48 17.13 12.38 3.62
N GLY A 49 16.35 11.33 3.39
CA GLY A 49 15.10 11.36 2.66
C GLY A 49 15.27 10.99 1.18
N GLY A 50 14.15 10.67 0.53
CA GLY A 50 14.12 10.07 -0.81
C GLY A 50 14.27 8.54 -0.78
N HIS A 51 14.31 7.94 -1.97
CA HIS A 51 14.33 6.49 -2.12
C HIS A 51 15.08 6.03 -3.37
N ARG A 52 15.41 4.75 -3.39
CA ARG A 52 15.86 3.97 -4.54
C ARG A 52 14.99 2.72 -4.64
N ASN A 53 14.92 2.16 -5.86
CA ASN A 53 14.31 0.85 -6.11
C ASN A 53 12.89 0.69 -5.53
N MET A 54 12.04 1.73 -5.62
CA MET A 54 10.65 1.61 -5.18
C MET A 54 9.92 0.65 -6.11
N ARG A 55 9.36 -0.41 -5.53
CA ARG A 55 8.63 -1.45 -6.25
C ARG A 55 7.31 -1.72 -5.56
N LEU A 56 6.23 -1.58 -6.32
CA LEU A 56 4.90 -2.04 -5.95
C LEU A 56 4.59 -3.31 -6.75
N GLU A 57 4.28 -4.39 -6.05
CA GLU A 57 3.74 -5.62 -6.64
C GLU A 57 2.33 -5.81 -6.13
N GLY A 58 1.41 -6.26 -6.98
CA GLY A 58 0.05 -6.55 -6.57
C GLY A 58 -0.58 -7.72 -7.30
N ALA A 59 -1.66 -8.22 -6.73
CA ALA A 59 -2.45 -9.29 -7.29
C ALA A 59 -3.92 -9.11 -6.93
N LEU A 60 -4.80 -9.46 -7.88
CA LEU A 60 -6.21 -9.68 -7.65
C LEU A 60 -6.45 -11.18 -7.57
N LYS A 61 -7.05 -11.60 -6.46
CA LYS A 61 -7.47 -12.97 -6.20
C LYS A 61 -8.98 -13.05 -6.13
N LEU A 62 -9.52 -14.11 -6.71
CA LEU A 62 -10.90 -14.51 -6.50
C LEU A 62 -10.90 -15.63 -5.45
N GLN A 63 -11.60 -15.41 -4.35
CA GLN A 63 -11.67 -16.33 -3.21
C GLN A 63 -13.09 -16.87 -3.09
N ALA A 64 -13.26 -18.19 -3.19
CA ALA A 64 -14.56 -18.84 -3.16
C ALA A 64 -14.43 -20.32 -2.78
N ASP A 65 -15.43 -20.84 -2.04
CA ASP A 65 -15.52 -22.29 -1.79
C ASP A 65 -15.92 -23.04 -3.07
N HIS A 66 -16.88 -22.48 -3.81
CA HIS A 66 -17.29 -22.93 -5.13
C HIS A 66 -17.85 -21.74 -5.91
N PHE A 67 -17.24 -21.41 -7.05
CA PHE A 67 -17.70 -20.35 -7.94
C PHE A 67 -17.36 -20.68 -9.39
N GLU A 68 -18.29 -20.39 -10.30
CA GLU A 68 -18.08 -20.54 -11.74
C GLU A 68 -18.35 -19.19 -12.41
N LEU A 69 -17.36 -18.72 -13.18
CA LEU A 69 -17.51 -17.60 -14.09
C LEU A 69 -17.72 -18.19 -15.49
N ALA A 70 -18.90 -17.98 -16.07
CA ALA A 70 -19.21 -18.57 -17.36
C ALA A 70 -18.35 -17.96 -18.48
N GLU A 71 -18.28 -18.64 -19.63
CA GLU A 71 -17.59 -18.11 -20.80
C GLU A 71 -18.10 -16.71 -21.17
N GLY A 72 -17.18 -15.77 -21.35
CA GLY A 72 -17.50 -14.40 -21.75
C GLY A 72 -18.01 -13.50 -20.62
N GLU A 73 -18.40 -14.06 -19.47
CA GLU A 73 -18.67 -13.28 -18.26
C GLU A 73 -17.36 -12.72 -17.69
N GLY A 74 -17.47 -11.54 -17.07
CA GLY A 74 -16.35 -10.89 -16.46
C GLY A 74 -16.70 -9.52 -15.89
N PHE A 75 -15.70 -8.92 -15.27
CA PHE A 75 -15.85 -7.66 -14.55
C PHE A 75 -14.85 -6.63 -15.07
N GLN A 76 -15.28 -5.38 -15.07
CA GLN A 76 -14.46 -4.23 -15.44
C GLN A 76 -13.43 -3.97 -14.35
N MET A 77 -12.23 -3.55 -14.74
CA MET A 77 -11.18 -3.08 -13.84
C MET A 77 -11.03 -1.57 -13.96
N HIS A 78 -10.86 -0.92 -12.80
CA HIS A 78 -10.51 0.49 -12.64
C HIS A 78 -9.04 0.63 -12.25
N GLY A 79 -8.44 1.79 -12.52
CA GLY A 79 -7.04 2.09 -12.16
C GLY A 79 -5.99 1.38 -13.02
N VAL A 80 -6.39 0.72 -14.11
CA VAL A 80 -5.47 0.05 -15.03
C VAL A 80 -4.70 1.08 -15.85
N CYS A 81 -3.40 1.19 -15.62
CA CYS A 81 -2.51 2.08 -16.34
C CYS A 81 -1.27 1.32 -16.82
N THR A 82 -1.25 0.92 -18.10
CA THR A 82 -0.18 0.13 -18.71
C THR A 82 1.15 0.91 -18.85
N GLU A 83 1.13 2.23 -18.70
CA GLU A 83 2.31 3.08 -18.65
C GLU A 83 3.02 3.03 -17.28
N LEU A 84 2.26 2.77 -16.21
CA LEU A 84 2.76 2.71 -14.84
C LEU A 84 3.04 1.28 -14.38
N PHE A 85 2.30 0.30 -14.91
CA PHE A 85 2.36 -1.08 -14.44
C PHE A 85 2.55 -2.08 -15.59
N ASP A 86 3.30 -3.14 -15.32
CA ASP A 86 3.31 -4.37 -16.09
C ASP A 86 2.24 -5.31 -15.54
N PHE A 87 1.29 -5.71 -16.38
CA PHE A 87 0.21 -6.62 -16.00
C PHE A 87 0.48 -8.03 -16.50
N GLN A 88 0.11 -9.02 -15.67
CA GLN A 88 0.05 -10.42 -16.05
C GLN A 88 -1.34 -10.97 -15.76
N VAL A 89 -2.04 -11.32 -16.83
CA VAL A 89 -3.38 -11.92 -16.79
C VAL A 89 -3.25 -13.44 -16.72
N SER A 90 -4.02 -14.09 -15.85
CA SER A 90 -4.01 -15.55 -15.69
C SER A 90 -4.26 -16.28 -17.01
N ALA A 91 -3.76 -17.52 -17.12
CA ALA A 91 -3.93 -18.35 -18.30
C ALA A 91 -5.41 -18.69 -18.58
N GLU A 92 -6.26 -18.67 -17.57
CA GLU A 92 -7.70 -18.96 -17.65
C GLU A 92 -8.54 -17.74 -18.04
N MET A 93 -7.92 -16.56 -18.11
CA MET A 93 -8.58 -15.28 -18.41
C MET A 93 -8.24 -14.79 -19.82
N ASN A 94 -9.16 -14.07 -20.45
CA ASN A 94 -8.97 -13.52 -21.79
C ASN A 94 -8.04 -12.30 -21.76
N LYS A 95 -6.76 -12.53 -22.11
CA LYS A 95 -5.73 -11.47 -22.14
C LYS A 95 -6.07 -10.33 -23.10
N GLN A 96 -6.56 -10.66 -24.30
CA GLN A 96 -6.87 -9.66 -25.31
C GLN A 96 -7.96 -8.71 -24.80
N ARG A 97 -9.01 -9.26 -24.19
CA ARG A 97 -10.10 -8.46 -23.63
C ARG A 97 -9.65 -7.54 -22.50
N PHE A 98 -8.73 -8.00 -21.67
CA PHE A 98 -8.13 -7.16 -20.62
C PHE A 98 -7.34 -6.00 -21.21
N TYR A 99 -6.47 -6.24 -22.19
CA TYR A 99 -5.65 -5.16 -22.77
C TYR A 99 -6.44 -4.15 -23.62
N ASP A 100 -7.52 -4.58 -24.26
CA ASP A 100 -8.34 -3.71 -25.12
C ASP A 100 -9.37 -2.88 -24.32
N ALA A 101 -9.94 -3.47 -23.26
CA ALA A 101 -11.11 -2.92 -22.58
C ALA A 101 -10.98 -2.87 -21.05
N ASN A 102 -9.85 -3.29 -20.48
CA ASN A 102 -9.66 -3.45 -19.03
C ASN A 102 -10.70 -4.36 -18.37
N VAL A 103 -11.25 -5.34 -19.10
CA VAL A 103 -12.23 -6.29 -18.58
C VAL A 103 -11.57 -7.66 -18.40
N LEU A 104 -11.70 -8.23 -17.21
CA LEU A 104 -11.28 -9.60 -16.92
C LEU A 104 -12.43 -10.56 -17.18
N THR A 105 -12.39 -11.26 -18.31
CA THR A 105 -13.38 -12.30 -18.65
C THR A 105 -12.77 -13.70 -18.65
N ALA A 106 -13.56 -14.72 -18.31
CA ALA A 106 -13.15 -16.11 -18.45
C ALA A 106 -12.93 -16.48 -19.93
N LYS A 107 -12.03 -17.44 -20.18
CA LYS A 107 -11.86 -18.08 -21.50
C LYS A 107 -13.00 -19.06 -21.81
N SER A 108 -12.92 -19.70 -22.98
CA SER A 108 -13.94 -20.59 -23.55
C SER A 108 -14.30 -21.83 -22.74
N MET A 109 -13.57 -22.14 -21.65
CA MET A 109 -13.90 -23.24 -20.74
C MET A 109 -14.55 -22.75 -19.44
N GLY A 110 -14.84 -21.45 -19.32
CA GLY A 110 -15.18 -20.82 -18.05
C GLY A 110 -13.98 -20.75 -17.09
N LEU A 111 -14.19 -20.16 -15.92
CA LEU A 111 -13.26 -20.23 -14.79
C LEU A 111 -14.00 -20.89 -13.63
N GLN A 112 -13.45 -22.00 -13.12
CA GLN A 112 -13.99 -22.69 -11.96
C GLN A 112 -13.05 -22.55 -10.77
N ILE A 113 -13.58 -21.99 -9.68
CA ILE A 113 -12.89 -21.86 -8.40
C ILE A 113 -13.39 -23.00 -7.52
N ASN A 114 -12.54 -24.02 -7.36
CA ASN A 114 -12.80 -25.22 -6.53
C ASN A 114 -11.77 -25.35 -5.39
N LYS A 115 -11.08 -24.26 -5.08
CA LYS A 115 -10.02 -24.13 -4.07
C LYS A 115 -10.12 -22.73 -3.48
N ASP A 116 -9.70 -22.58 -2.22
CA ASP A 116 -9.86 -21.35 -1.43
C ASP A 116 -9.65 -20.07 -2.24
N SER A 117 -8.61 -19.96 -3.09
CA SER A 117 -8.42 -18.79 -3.96
C SER A 117 -7.70 -19.07 -5.28
N ILE A 118 -7.89 -18.18 -6.26
CA ILE A 118 -7.14 -18.13 -7.52
C ILE A 118 -6.70 -16.71 -7.87
N ASP A 119 -5.44 -16.56 -8.31
CA ASP A 119 -4.92 -15.29 -8.84
C ASP A 119 -5.38 -15.13 -10.31
N VAL A 120 -6.12 -14.06 -10.60
CA VAL A 120 -6.63 -13.78 -11.96
C VAL A 120 -5.86 -12.66 -12.67
N LEU A 121 -5.24 -11.76 -11.91
CA LEU A 121 -4.43 -10.65 -12.41
C LEU A 121 -3.29 -10.37 -11.43
N ARG A 122 -2.10 -10.10 -11.96
CA ARG A 122 -0.94 -9.59 -11.22
C ARG A 122 -0.41 -8.32 -11.86
N TRP A 123 0.20 -7.44 -11.08
CA TRP A 123 0.88 -6.26 -11.59
C TRP A 123 2.18 -5.97 -10.84
N SER A 124 3.10 -5.29 -11.53
CA SER A 124 4.30 -4.70 -10.93
C SER A 124 4.55 -3.31 -11.49
N SER A 125 4.99 -2.37 -10.66
CA SER A 125 5.29 -1.01 -11.09
C SER A 125 6.51 -0.95 -12.03
N LYS A 126 6.37 -0.21 -13.12
CA LYS A 126 7.45 0.13 -14.07
C LYS A 126 8.24 1.37 -13.64
N LYS A 127 7.56 2.25 -12.92
CA LYS A 127 8.05 3.52 -12.41
C LYS A 127 7.82 3.58 -10.91
N ASP A 128 8.48 4.52 -10.27
CA ASP A 128 8.23 4.81 -8.86
C ASP A 128 6.77 5.23 -8.67
N VAL A 129 6.16 4.66 -7.63
CA VAL A 129 4.85 5.08 -7.12
C VAL A 129 5.07 5.90 -5.86
N PRO A 130 4.11 6.75 -5.45
CA PRO A 130 4.23 7.51 -4.20
C PRO A 130 4.53 6.59 -3.01
N LEU A 131 5.44 7.00 -2.14
CA LEU A 131 5.78 6.23 -0.95
C LEU A 131 4.64 6.30 0.06
N PRO A 132 4.16 5.15 0.60
CA PRO A 132 3.17 5.16 1.67
C PRO A 132 3.74 5.72 2.98
N VAL A 133 5.06 5.54 3.19
CA VAL A 133 5.81 6.06 4.35
C VAL A 133 7.14 6.62 3.88
N THR A 134 7.44 7.84 4.27
CA THR A 134 8.79 8.40 4.20
C THR A 134 9.43 8.33 5.58
N VAL A 135 10.74 8.10 5.62
CA VAL A 135 11.53 8.05 6.85
C VAL A 135 12.83 8.80 6.62
N ALA A 136 13.24 9.60 7.60
CA ALA A 136 14.52 10.30 7.60
C ALA A 136 15.24 10.09 8.93
N LEU A 137 16.56 9.92 8.87
CA LEU A 137 17.42 9.71 10.04
C LEU A 137 18.44 10.84 10.14
N TRP A 138 18.38 11.57 11.24
CA TRP A 138 19.28 12.67 11.57
C TRP A 138 20.25 12.21 12.66
N VAL A 139 21.46 11.84 12.27
CA VAL A 139 22.52 11.41 13.20
C VAL A 139 23.30 12.61 13.74
N ARG A 140 23.54 12.60 15.06
CA ARG A 140 24.46 13.50 15.75
C ARG A 140 25.37 12.68 16.65
N LYS A 141 26.46 13.30 17.11
CA LYS A 141 27.52 12.68 17.90
C LYS A 141 27.08 11.73 19.03
N LYS A 142 25.97 12.04 19.74
CA LYS A 142 25.42 11.21 20.85
C LYS A 142 23.90 11.12 20.84
N SER A 143 23.27 11.42 19.72
CA SER A 143 21.80 11.35 19.59
C SER A 143 21.39 11.17 18.15
N ALA A 144 20.35 10.39 17.92
CA ALA A 144 19.70 10.26 16.62
C ALA A 144 18.25 10.73 16.71
N ILE A 145 17.74 11.32 15.64
CA ILE A 145 16.32 11.62 15.47
C ILE A 145 15.84 10.86 14.23
N LEU A 146 14.86 9.99 14.40
CA LEU A 146 14.18 9.30 13.33
C LEU A 146 12.80 9.90 13.16
N GLU A 147 12.50 10.38 11.97
CA GLU A 147 11.22 10.98 11.63
C GLU A 147 10.52 10.10 10.60
N PHE A 148 9.20 9.97 10.73
CA PHE A 148 8.39 9.38 9.68
C PHE A 148 7.22 10.30 9.32
N GLN A 149 6.79 10.19 8.07
CA GLN A 149 5.56 10.79 7.58
C GLN A 149 4.83 9.80 6.68
N THR A 150 3.55 9.59 6.95
CA THR A 150 2.66 8.78 6.13
C THR A 150 1.84 9.69 5.21
N HIS A 151 1.50 9.19 4.03
CA HIS A 151 0.70 9.96 3.09
C HIS A 151 -0.79 9.91 3.49
N GLU A 152 -1.49 11.05 3.57
CA GLU A 152 -2.88 11.15 4.09
C GLU A 152 -3.87 10.20 3.39
N ASN A 153 -3.61 9.88 2.13
CA ASN A 153 -4.43 8.95 1.34
C ASN A 153 -4.28 7.48 1.74
N HIS A 154 -3.31 7.13 2.60
CA HIS A 154 -2.98 5.76 3.02
C HIS A 154 -2.86 5.66 4.55
N PRO A 155 -3.98 5.64 5.30
CA PRO A 155 -3.93 5.35 6.73
C PRO A 155 -3.32 3.96 6.94
N LEU A 156 -2.28 3.90 7.76
CA LEU A 156 -1.58 2.67 8.10
C LEU A 156 -2.05 2.20 9.47
N SER A 157 -2.41 0.92 9.56
CA SER A 157 -2.96 0.32 10.78
C SER A 157 -1.90 -0.29 11.70
N MET A 158 -0.68 -0.51 11.21
CA MET A 158 0.39 -1.21 11.95
C MET A 158 1.80 -0.77 11.52
N LEU A 159 2.13 0.52 11.65
CA LEU A 159 3.49 0.99 11.40
C LEU A 159 4.42 0.50 12.51
N ARG A 160 5.50 -0.19 12.16
CA ARG A 160 6.56 -0.64 13.06
C ARG A 160 7.91 -0.29 12.45
N ILE A 161 8.74 0.40 13.20
CA ILE A 161 10.10 0.72 12.79
C ILE A 161 11.07 0.01 13.73
N ARG A 162 11.93 -0.85 13.15
CA ARG A 162 12.92 -1.63 13.88
C ARG A 162 14.31 -1.12 13.55
N ILE A 163 14.99 -0.64 14.59
CA ILE A 163 16.34 -0.08 14.53
C ILE A 163 17.25 -1.06 15.25
N ARG A 164 18.30 -1.52 14.57
CA ARG A 164 19.38 -2.28 15.23
C ARG A 164 20.37 -1.31 15.84
N HIS A 165 21.02 -1.70 16.92
CA HIS A 165 22.14 -0.97 17.50
C HIS A 165 23.10 -1.95 18.19
N PRO A 166 24.40 -1.61 18.35
CA PRO A 166 25.34 -2.43 19.09
C PRO A 166 24.92 -2.58 20.56
N GLU A 167 25.28 -3.73 21.17
CA GLU A 167 24.97 -4.01 22.58
C GLU A 167 25.61 -2.96 23.49
N GLN A 168 24.78 -2.36 24.36
CA GLN A 168 25.08 -1.24 25.26
C GLN A 168 25.18 0.08 24.52
N GLU A 169 24.20 0.98 24.70
CA GLU A 169 24.42 2.44 24.65
C GLU A 169 23.14 3.30 24.72
N VAL A 170 21.93 2.76 24.57
CA VAL A 170 20.73 3.61 24.62
C VAL A 170 20.52 4.14 26.05
N ALA A 171 20.73 5.45 26.22
CA ALA A 171 20.54 6.15 27.49
C ALA A 171 19.06 6.48 27.73
N SER A 172 18.37 6.91 26.68
CA SER A 172 16.93 7.16 26.72
C SER A 172 16.34 7.18 25.32
N THR A 173 15.03 6.94 25.25
CA THR A 173 14.20 7.14 24.06
C THR A 173 13.03 8.05 24.41
N ALA A 174 12.64 8.89 23.47
CA ALA A 174 11.45 9.72 23.57
C ALA A 174 10.78 9.80 22.21
N CYS A 175 9.48 9.52 22.16
CA CYS A 175 8.69 9.63 20.93
C CYS A 175 7.51 10.57 21.16
N ASP A 176 7.13 11.29 20.12
CA ASP A 176 5.97 12.18 20.17
C ASP A 176 4.65 11.39 20.04
N ILE A 177 4.70 10.20 19.44
CA ILE A 177 3.57 9.29 19.24
C ILE A 177 3.97 7.82 19.29
N GLY A 178 3.00 6.95 19.58
CA GLY A 178 3.19 5.51 19.60
C GLY A 178 3.90 5.00 20.86
N GLU A 179 4.42 3.78 20.77
CA GLU A 179 5.11 3.10 21.86
C GLU A 179 6.50 2.65 21.43
N VAL A 180 7.46 2.78 22.34
CA VAL A 180 8.85 2.38 22.09
C VAL A 180 9.21 1.25 23.05
N ASN A 181 9.69 0.15 22.48
CA ASN A 181 10.27 -0.96 23.22
C ASN A 181 11.75 -1.09 22.83
N ALA A 182 12.63 -0.67 23.73
CA ALA A 182 14.06 -0.81 23.58
C ALA A 182 14.55 -2.08 24.29
N THR A 183 15.24 -2.93 23.54
CA THR A 183 15.92 -4.14 24.01
C THR A 183 17.43 -3.94 23.96
N LYS A 184 18.22 -4.95 24.32
CA LYS A 184 19.68 -4.87 24.22
C LYS A 184 20.20 -4.76 22.78
N GLU A 185 19.42 -5.25 21.81
CA GLU A 185 19.86 -5.44 20.42
C GLU A 185 19.05 -4.63 19.42
N SER A 186 17.91 -4.07 19.84
CA SER A 186 17.01 -3.35 18.94
C SER A 186 16.07 -2.40 19.66
N ILE A 187 15.68 -1.35 18.95
CA ILE A 187 14.56 -0.48 19.30
C ILE A 187 13.42 -0.78 18.34
N LEU A 188 12.25 -1.11 18.89
CA LEU A 188 11.00 -1.23 18.16
C LEU A 188 10.11 -0.03 18.49
N TRP A 189 9.77 0.75 17.48
CA TRP A 189 8.81 1.84 17.60
C TRP A 189 7.54 1.49 16.82
N ALA A 190 6.40 1.45 17.50
CA ALA A 190 5.13 1.03 16.92
C ALA A 190 4.08 2.14 17.01
N CYS A 191 3.33 2.34 15.92
CA CYS A 191 2.21 3.26 15.86
C CYS A 191 1.02 2.64 15.12
N ALA A 192 -0.16 2.71 15.72
CA ALA A 192 -1.37 2.13 15.16
C ALA A 192 -2.08 3.05 14.15
N ASN A 193 -2.02 4.38 14.32
CA ASN A 193 -2.73 5.36 13.48
C ASN A 193 -2.10 6.76 13.59
N ALA A 194 -1.07 7.06 12.79
CA ALA A 194 -0.51 8.41 12.74
C ALA A 194 -0.10 8.85 11.33
N SER A 195 -0.24 10.15 11.08
CA SER A 195 0.21 10.84 9.86
C SER A 195 1.69 11.19 9.90
N GLU A 196 2.23 11.50 11.07
CA GLU A 196 3.64 11.90 11.25
C GLU A 196 4.10 11.63 12.68
N GLY A 197 5.41 11.44 12.86
CA GLY A 197 5.99 11.31 14.18
C GLY A 197 7.50 11.40 14.19
N ALA A 198 8.05 11.72 15.36
CA ALA A 198 9.49 11.70 15.61
C ALA A 198 9.84 10.82 16.82
N LEU A 199 10.94 10.08 16.69
CA LEU A 199 11.61 9.31 17.74
C LEU A 199 13.00 9.88 17.95
N ARG A 200 13.27 10.34 19.16
CA ARG A 200 14.60 10.77 19.61
C ARG A 200 15.24 9.63 20.41
N ILE A 201 16.49 9.32 20.10
CA ILE A 201 17.28 8.28 20.76
C ILE A 201 18.57 8.93 21.25
N HIS A 202 18.84 8.81 22.55
CA HIS A 202 20.05 9.31 23.18
C HIS A 202 20.97 8.17 23.56
N PHE A 203 22.27 8.38 23.41
CA PHE A 203 23.29 7.35 23.65
C PHE A 203 24.29 7.75 24.73
N HIS A 204 24.80 6.79 25.48
CA HIS A 204 25.85 7.00 26.49
C HIS A 204 27.21 7.34 25.86
N HIS A 205 27.50 6.76 24.70
CA HIS A 205 28.74 6.97 23.95
C HIS A 205 28.49 7.50 22.54
N GLU A 206 29.58 7.71 21.82
CA GLU A 206 29.55 8.16 20.43
C GLU A 206 29.38 6.94 19.52
N PHE A 207 28.62 7.11 18.44
CA PHE A 207 28.29 6.06 17.49
C PHE A 207 28.53 6.52 16.06
N VAL A 208 28.57 5.56 15.14
CA VAL A 208 28.64 5.82 13.69
C VAL A 208 27.32 5.46 13.01
N GLU A 209 27.03 6.09 11.88
CA GLU A 209 25.74 5.94 11.17
C GLU A 209 25.44 4.48 10.79
N SER A 210 26.47 3.71 10.45
CA SER A 210 26.35 2.28 10.12
C SER A 210 25.80 1.43 11.26
N ASP A 211 25.84 1.93 12.50
CA ASP A 211 25.34 1.20 13.68
C ASP A 211 23.81 1.10 13.69
N PHE A 212 23.11 1.98 12.97
CA PHE A 212 21.65 2.08 12.90
C PHE A 212 21.06 1.32 11.72
N LEU A 213 21.87 1.10 10.70
CA LEU A 213 21.43 0.63 9.40
C LEU A 213 21.57 -0.89 9.28
N PRO A 214 20.66 -1.55 8.55
CA PRO A 214 19.44 -1.00 7.98
C PRO A 214 18.33 -0.82 9.02
N ILE A 215 17.53 0.24 8.88
CA ILE A 215 16.29 0.39 9.65
C ILE A 215 15.16 -0.27 8.88
N GLN A 216 14.48 -1.24 9.49
CA GLN A 216 13.36 -1.95 8.86
C GLN A 216 12.05 -1.25 9.18
N ILE A 217 11.19 -1.09 8.19
CA ILE A 217 9.90 -0.42 8.32
C ILE A 217 8.82 -1.38 7.86
N ASP A 218 8.00 -1.83 8.80
CA ASP A 218 6.88 -2.72 8.55
C ASP A 218 5.57 -1.92 8.64
N PHE A 219 4.65 -2.09 7.68
CA PHE A 219 3.33 -1.47 7.74
C PHE A 219 2.26 -2.29 7.04
N GLU A 220 1.01 -2.00 7.39
CA GLU A 220 -0.17 -2.55 6.73
C GLU A 220 -1.20 -1.44 6.49
N SER A 221 -1.97 -1.55 5.41
CA SER A 221 -3.13 -0.72 5.13
C SER A 221 -4.24 -1.54 4.47
N THR A 222 -5.48 -1.12 4.65
CA THR A 222 -6.62 -1.68 3.92
C THR A 222 -6.85 -1.00 2.57
N ARG A 223 -6.06 0.04 2.23
CA ARG A 223 -6.15 0.74 0.94
C ARG A 223 -5.08 0.26 -0.03
N THR A 224 -5.40 0.26 -1.32
CA THR A 224 -4.44 0.02 -2.39
C THR A 224 -3.63 1.28 -2.66
N LEU A 225 -2.35 1.11 -3.01
CA LEU A 225 -1.45 2.16 -3.47
C LEU A 225 -1.57 2.40 -4.97
N SER A 226 -1.87 1.35 -5.76
CA SER A 226 -2.04 1.47 -7.21
C SER A 226 -3.37 2.10 -7.64
N GLY A 227 -4.38 2.09 -6.76
CA GLY A 227 -5.75 2.43 -7.13
C GLY A 227 -6.46 1.38 -8.00
N ILE A 228 -5.81 0.25 -8.33
CA ILE A 228 -6.41 -0.83 -9.11
C ILE A 228 -7.50 -1.50 -8.29
N ARG A 229 -8.69 -1.70 -8.90
CA ARG A 229 -9.83 -2.37 -8.26
C ARG A 229 -10.84 -2.91 -9.28
N PRO A 230 -11.58 -3.99 -8.96
CA PRO A 230 -12.73 -4.40 -9.77
C PRO A 230 -13.87 -3.37 -9.65
N ASP A 231 -14.65 -3.24 -10.72
CA ASP A 231 -15.95 -2.59 -10.70
C ASP A 231 -16.98 -3.54 -10.10
N LEU A 232 -17.61 -3.10 -9.01
CA LEU A 232 -18.62 -3.87 -8.28
C LEU A 232 -20.01 -3.27 -8.47
N SER A 233 -20.27 -2.61 -9.59
CA SER A 233 -21.61 -2.17 -9.97
C SER A 233 -22.42 -3.29 -10.64
N GLY A 234 -23.75 -3.11 -10.70
CA GLY A 234 -24.65 -4.05 -11.36
C GLY A 234 -24.68 -5.42 -10.69
N GLU A 235 -24.44 -6.48 -11.46
CA GLU A 235 -24.47 -7.87 -10.97
C GLU A 235 -23.34 -8.20 -9.98
N TRP A 236 -22.28 -7.39 -9.96
CA TRP A 236 -21.10 -7.60 -9.11
C TRP A 236 -21.23 -6.98 -7.71
N SER A 237 -22.27 -6.18 -7.46
CA SER A 237 -22.45 -5.43 -6.20
C SER A 237 -22.75 -6.32 -4.99
N ALA A 238 -23.21 -7.54 -5.22
CA ALA A 238 -23.53 -8.51 -4.18
C ALA A 238 -22.32 -9.29 -3.64
N TYR A 239 -21.13 -9.10 -4.24
CA TYR A 239 -19.91 -9.80 -3.85
C TYR A 239 -19.03 -8.97 -2.92
N ARG A 240 -18.23 -9.66 -2.10
CA ARG A 240 -17.33 -9.01 -1.15
C ARG A 240 -16.08 -8.50 -1.84
N TYR A 241 -15.56 -7.39 -1.33
CA TYR A 241 -14.27 -6.86 -1.74
C TYR A 241 -13.44 -6.49 -0.52
N SER A 242 -12.18 -6.90 -0.56
CA SER A 242 -11.19 -6.50 0.43
C SER A 242 -9.86 -6.18 -0.25
N SER A 243 -9.10 -5.28 0.36
CA SER A 243 -7.76 -4.94 -0.08
C SER A 243 -6.81 -4.90 1.09
N ARG A 244 -5.56 -5.31 0.84
CA ARG A 244 -4.46 -5.26 1.79
C ARG A 244 -3.21 -4.77 1.09
N LEU A 245 -2.61 -3.71 1.61
CA LEU A 245 -1.26 -3.29 1.31
C LEU A 245 -0.39 -3.68 2.50
N HIS A 246 0.78 -4.28 2.24
CA HIS A 246 1.78 -4.51 3.27
C HIS A 246 3.18 -4.12 2.78
N SER A 247 4.08 -3.86 3.72
CA SER A 247 5.49 -3.71 3.40
C SER A 247 6.10 -5.03 2.92
N GLY A 248 7.03 -4.93 1.97
CA GLY A 248 7.96 -5.99 1.56
C GLY A 248 9.35 -5.69 2.13
N SER A 249 10.38 -5.63 1.27
CA SER A 249 11.70 -5.11 1.69
C SER A 249 11.63 -3.60 1.71
N TYR A 250 11.24 -3.02 2.84
CA TYR A 250 11.10 -1.57 3.01
C TYR A 250 12.05 -1.11 4.13
N CYS A 251 13.17 -0.51 3.76
CA CYS A 251 14.23 -0.21 4.71
C CYS A 251 14.95 1.10 4.43
N LEU A 252 15.39 1.76 5.49
CA LEU A 252 16.35 2.85 5.41
C LEU A 252 17.76 2.26 5.26
N THR A 253 18.49 2.79 4.28
CA THR A 253 19.86 2.39 3.92
C THR A 253 20.74 3.64 3.75
N SER A 254 22.05 3.44 3.59
CA SER A 254 23.06 4.50 3.46
C SER A 254 22.98 5.26 2.14
#